data_AF-X1JV83-F1
#
_entry.id   AF-X1JV83-F1
#
_cell.length_a   1.000
_cell.length_b   1.000
_cell.length_c   1.000
_cell.angle_alpha   90.00
_cell.angle_beta   90.00
_cell.angle_gamma   90.00
#
_symmetry.space_group_name_H-M   'P 1'
#
loop_
_entity.id
_entity.type
_entity.pdbx_description
1 polymer ?
#
loop_
_entity_poly.entity_id
_entity_poly.type
_entity_poly.pdbx_seq_one_letter_code
_entity_poly.pdbx_strand_id
1 'polypeptide(L)'
;QIKAAVQEIKNAKKPIIYTGGGVISSNASSELRDLVLKTNIPVTTTLMGLGSFPETHSLSLGMLGMHGTALICLTFPLKVGL
;
A
#
# COMPACT_ATOMS: atom_id res chain seq x y z
N GLN A 1 5.52 -19.16 -5.15
CA GLN A 1 5.36 -17.70 -5.26
C GLN A 1 4.82 -17.09 -3.96
N ILE A 2 3.61 -17.43 -3.49
CA ILE A 2 3.05 -16.87 -2.24
C ILE A 2 3.95 -17.09 -1.00
N LYS A 3 4.46 -18.30 -0.78
CA LYS A 3 5.33 -18.60 0.37
C LYS A 3 6.64 -17.78 0.37
N ALA A 4 7.20 -17.50 -0.80
CA ALA A 4 8.41 -16.69 -0.92
C ALA A 4 8.13 -15.23 -0.58
N ALA A 5 7.02 -14.67 -1.10
CA ALA A 5 6.59 -13.31 -0.76
C ALA A 5 6.35 -13.13 0.74
N VAL A 6 5.77 -14.12 1.42
CA VAL A 6 5.59 -14.08 2.88
C VAL A 6 6.92 -14.04 3.63
N GLN A 7 7.94 -14.78 3.17
CA GLN A 7 9.26 -14.76 3.80
C GLN A 7 9.95 -13.39 3.60
N GLU A 8 9.85 -12.81 2.40
CA GLU A 8 10.37 -11.47 2.12
C GLU A 8 9.69 -10.41 2.99
N ILE A 9 8.36 -10.46 3.12
CA ILE A 9 7.61 -9.54 3.98
C ILE A 9 8.07 -9.67 5.45
N LYS A 10 8.33 -10.89 5.93
CA LYS A 10 8.83 -11.13 7.30
C LYS A 10 10.25 -10.62 7.54
N ASN A 11 11.10 -10.69 6.52
CA ASN A 11 12.50 -10.24 6.61
C ASN A 11 12.65 -8.73 6.35
N ALA A 12 11.65 -8.09 5.76
CA ALA A 12 11.66 -6.67 5.47
C ALA A 12 11.66 -5.84 6.76
N LYS A 13 12.62 -4.91 6.86
CA LYS A 13 12.74 -4.02 8.03
C LYS A 13 11.67 -2.93 8.09
N LYS A 14 11.16 -2.50 6.93
CA LYS A 14 10.14 -1.45 6.76
C LYS A 14 9.23 -1.77 5.57
N PRO A 15 8.39 -2.82 5.65
CA PRO A 15 7.48 -3.17 4.57
C PRO A 15 6.41 -2.10 4.39
N ILE A 16 5.95 -1.93 3.15
CA ILE A 16 4.80 -1.10 2.78
C ILE A 16 3.97 -1.87 1.77
N ILE A 17 2.64 -1.80 1.92
CA ILE A 17 1.69 -2.35 0.96
C ILE A 17 1.33 -1.27 -0.04
N TYR A 18 1.65 -1.50 -1.32
CA TYR A 18 1.36 -0.59 -2.43
C TYR A 18 0.16 -1.11 -3.24
N THR A 19 -0.96 -0.40 -3.21
CA THR A 19 -2.23 -0.88 -3.79
C THR A 19 -2.68 -0.01 -4.96
N GLY A 20 -2.95 -0.64 -6.10
CA GLY A 20 -3.48 0.03 -7.29
C GLY A 20 -4.92 -0.36 -7.61
N GLY A 21 -5.38 0.02 -8.82
CA GLY A 21 -6.75 -0.24 -9.27
C GLY A 21 -7.14 -1.72 -9.38
N GLY A 22 -6.16 -2.63 -9.39
CA GLY A 22 -6.38 -4.07 -9.34
C GLY A 22 -7.23 -4.51 -8.13
N VAL A 23 -7.04 -3.89 -6.97
CA VAL A 23 -7.80 -4.21 -5.74
C VAL A 23 -9.27 -3.86 -5.91
N ILE A 24 -9.55 -2.71 -6.53
CA ILE A 24 -10.91 -2.26 -6.83
C ILE A 24 -11.54 -3.17 -7.87
N SER A 25 -10.84 -3.45 -8.97
CA SER A 25 -11.37 -4.30 -10.04
C SER A 25 -11.67 -5.73 -9.59
N SER A 26 -10.94 -6.22 -8.59
CA SER A 26 -11.12 -7.56 -8.01
C SER A 26 -12.01 -7.56 -6.76
N ASN A 27 -12.57 -6.40 -6.37
CA ASN A 27 -13.39 -6.22 -5.17
C ASN A 27 -12.74 -6.76 -3.87
N ALA A 28 -11.41 -6.64 -3.77
CA ALA A 28 -10.59 -7.27 -2.71
C ALA A 28 -10.26 -6.30 -1.55
N SER A 29 -11.07 -5.26 -1.35
CA SER A 29 -10.84 -4.23 -0.33
C SER A 29 -10.95 -4.77 1.09
N SER A 30 -11.86 -5.71 1.34
CA SER A 30 -12.00 -6.41 2.64
C SER A 30 -10.76 -7.21 2.99
N GLU A 31 -10.26 -7.98 2.03
CA GLU A 31 -9.12 -8.87 2.16
C GLU A 31 -7.83 -8.07 2.37
N LEU A 32 -7.70 -6.96 1.64
CA LEU A 32 -6.62 -6.00 1.86
C LEU A 32 -6.65 -5.46 3.29
N ARG A 33 -7.82 -5.04 3.78
CA ARG A 33 -7.96 -4.52 5.14
C ARG A 33 -7.58 -5.56 6.19
N ASP A 34 -8.03 -6.80 6.05
CA ASP A 34 -7.70 -7.88 6.96
C ASP A 34 -6.20 -8.19 6.97
N LEU A 35 -5.55 -8.18 5.81
CA LEU A 35 -4.11 -8.37 5.69
C LEU A 35 -3.35 -7.27 6.44
N VAL A 36 -3.78 -6.02 6.26
CA VAL A 36 -3.14 -4.84 6.86
C VAL A 36 -3.29 -4.84 8.37
N LEU A 37 -4.48 -5.17 8.89
CA LEU A 37 -4.73 -5.27 10.33
C LEU A 37 -3.95 -6.41 10.98
N LYS A 38 -3.80 -7.56 10.29
CA LYS A 38 -3.03 -8.70 10.79
C LYS A 38 -1.52 -8.44 10.80
N THR A 39 -1.02 -7.72 9.80
CA THR A 39 0.42 -7.51 9.61
C THR A 39 0.92 -6.20 10.20
N ASN A 40 0.00 -5.26 10.52
CA ASN A 40 0.31 -3.88 10.91
C ASN A 40 1.23 -3.15 9.92
N ILE A 41 1.16 -3.53 8.64
CA ILE A 41 1.96 -2.93 7.58
C ILE A 41 1.21 -1.73 7.02
N PRO A 42 1.83 -0.54 6.95
CA PRO A 42 1.18 0.63 6.40
C PRO A 42 0.93 0.49 4.88
N VAL A 43 -0.13 1.13 4.41
CA VAL A 43 -0.63 1.04 3.04
C VAL A 43 -0.53 2.39 2.36
N THR A 44 -0.17 2.38 1.09
CA THR A 44 -0.31 3.54 0.21
C THR A 44 -1.04 3.14 -1.06
N THR A 45 -1.91 4.02 -1.53
CA THR A 45 -2.80 3.79 -2.67
C THR A 45 -2.31 4.57 -3.88
N THR A 46 -2.45 4.01 -5.08
CA THR A 46 -2.29 4.81 -6.31
C THR A 46 -3.57 5.59 -6.59
N LEU A 47 -3.51 6.54 -7.54
CA LEU A 47 -4.69 7.23 -8.05
C LEU A 47 -5.79 6.24 -8.49
N MET A 48 -5.42 5.13 -9.14
CA MET A 48 -6.39 4.12 -9.57
C MET A 48 -6.88 3.22 -8.44
N GLY A 49 -6.14 3.16 -7.32
CA GLY A 49 -6.51 2.39 -6.13
C GLY A 49 -7.21 3.23 -5.05
N LEU A 50 -7.57 4.49 -5.34
CA LEU A 50 -8.33 5.34 -4.43
C LEU A 50 -9.62 4.63 -4.01
N GLY A 51 -9.89 4.62 -2.70
CA GLY A 51 -11.02 3.89 -2.12
C GLY A 51 -10.77 2.40 -1.83
N SER A 52 -9.60 1.84 -2.19
CA SER A 52 -9.30 0.43 -1.90
C SER A 52 -9.06 0.16 -0.41
N PHE A 53 -8.60 1.18 0.32
CA PHE A 53 -8.39 1.16 1.77
C PHE A 53 -8.90 2.48 2.37
N PRO A 54 -9.51 2.47 3.57
CA PRO A 54 -10.02 3.68 4.20
C PRO A 54 -8.90 4.67 4.52
N GLU A 55 -8.96 5.86 3.91
CA GLU A 55 -7.93 6.89 4.07
C GLU A 55 -7.87 7.49 5.47
N THR A 56 -8.95 7.38 6.25
CA THR A 56 -9.02 7.82 7.65
C THR A 56 -8.30 6.89 8.62
N HIS A 57 -7.85 5.72 8.17
CA HIS A 57 -7.17 4.76 9.03
C HIS A 57 -5.73 5.18 9.31
N SER A 58 -5.23 4.94 10.52
CA SER A 58 -3.88 5.34 10.95
C SER A 58 -2.74 4.71 10.13
N LEU A 59 -3.00 3.54 9.56
CA LEU A 59 -2.08 2.81 8.67
C LEU A 59 -2.18 3.25 7.19
N SER A 60 -3.11 4.14 6.85
CA SER A 60 -3.18 4.74 5.52
C SER A 60 -2.18 5.88 5.43
N LEU A 61 -1.20 5.74 4.55
CA LEU A 61 -0.21 6.80 4.29
C LEU A 61 -0.69 7.78 3.19
N GLY A 62 -1.88 7.54 2.64
CA GLY A 62 -2.49 8.35 1.59
C GLY A 62 -2.03 7.99 0.18
N MET A 63 -2.49 8.81 -0.78
CA MET A 63 -2.24 8.58 -2.21
C MET A 63 -0.78 8.84 -2.57
N LEU A 64 -0.23 7.93 -3.37
CA LEU A 64 1.08 8.05 -4.00
C LEU A 64 0.99 8.70 -5.39
N GLY A 65 1.76 9.77 -5.60
CA GLY A 65 1.88 10.45 -6.89
C GLY A 65 2.36 11.90 -6.77
N MET A 66 2.60 12.55 -7.92
CA MET A 66 3.07 13.95 -8.01
C MET A 66 2.10 14.99 -7.42
N HIS A 67 0.85 14.59 -7.13
CA HIS A 67 -0.19 15.39 -6.47
C HIS A 67 -0.72 14.70 -5.19
N GLY A 68 -0.07 13.62 -4.74
CA GLY A 68 -0.44 12.85 -3.55
C GLY A 68 0.16 13.38 -2.25
N THR A 69 -0.06 12.66 -1.15
CA THR A 69 0.42 13.09 0.17
C THR A 69 1.94 13.21 0.18
N ALA A 70 2.45 14.44 0.40
CA ALA A 70 3.88 14.77 0.36
C ALA A 70 4.75 13.85 1.26
N LEU A 71 4.16 13.34 2.35
CA LEU A 71 4.82 12.44 3.28
C LEU A 71 5.29 11.14 2.61
N ILE A 72 4.51 10.58 1.69
CA ILE A 72 4.92 9.37 0.95
C ILE A 72 5.99 9.68 -0.09
N CYS A 73 5.84 10.80 -0.80
CA CYS A 73 6.71 11.20 -1.91
C CYS A 73 8.13 11.56 -1.43
N LEU A 74 8.25 12.14 -0.23
CA LEU A 74 9.53 12.59 0.34
C LEU A 74 10.21 11.55 1.23
N THR A 75 9.43 10.75 1.97
CA THR A 75 9.98 9.73 2.89
C THR A 75 10.40 8.45 2.16
N PHE A 76 9.73 8.15 1.04
CA PHE A 76 10.08 7.04 0.16
C PHE A 76 10.37 7.60 -1.22
N PRO A 77 11.65 7.86 -1.57
CA PRO A 77 12.01 8.20 -2.93
C PRO A 77 11.77 6.95 -3.80
N LEU A 78 10.54 6.80 -4.28
CA LEU A 78 10.27 5.98 -5.44
C LEU A 78 11.06 6.63 -6.55
N LYS A 79 12.17 5.99 -6.91
CA LYS A 79 12.81 6.16 -8.21
C LYS A 79 11.77 5.77 -9.25
N VAL A 80 10.87 6.71 -9.57
CA VAL A 80 10.13 6.70 -10.82
C VAL A 80 11.19 6.99 -11.85
N GLY A 81 11.84 5.92 -12.32
CA GLY A 81 12.70 5.97 -13.49
C GLY A 81 11.83 6.40 -14.66
N LEU A 82 11.95 7.68 -15.03
CA LEU A 82 11.88 8.06 -16.43
C LEU A 82 12.99 7.35 -17.20
#